data_AF-A5P9G7-F1
#
_entry.id   AF-A5P9G7-F1
#
_cell.length_a   1.000
_cell.length_b   1.000
_cell.length_c   1.000
_cell.angle_alpha   90.00
_cell.angle_beta   90.00
_cell.angle_gamma   90.00
#
_symmetry.space_group_name_H-M   'P 1'
#
loop_
_entity.id
_entity.type
_entity.pdbx_description
1 polymer ?
#
loop_
_entity_poly.entity_id
_entity_poly.type
_entity_poly.pdbx_seq_one_letter_code
_entity_poly.pdbx_strand_id
1 'polypeptide(L)'
;MTTALAAASLIFAQQSATKIEAEYDTGWELEYPALIGGFVDDYKLCLRSGSYVIGDGLGFESQYRADVVRCAERAEKLEAESNALLARRDKTTETPPATVADVFETLRRIHVERGAGLDRVSGATVITAEERQEILADAKTAECVASIETLREKRQDYAKSAAPRIRAIHAKDEYSEDDRRALLTYRTELGRLTGAMMLELDACPAAAYVMNEINSSSPAS
;
A
#
# COMPACT_ATOMS: atom_id res chain seq x y z
N MET A 1 34.00 1.22 43.87
CA MET A 1 32.75 0.54 43.43
C MET A 1 32.17 1.35 42.30
N THR A 2 32.38 0.92 41.08
CA THR A 2 32.07 1.66 39.85
C THR A 2 31.32 0.71 38.92
N THR A 3 30.00 0.85 38.84
CA THR A 3 29.18 0.23 37.81
C THR A 3 28.05 1.18 37.43
N ALA A 4 28.21 1.82 36.28
CA ALA A 4 27.10 2.40 35.52
C ALA A 4 27.53 2.44 34.06
N LEU A 5 26.85 1.68 33.20
CA LEU A 5 26.40 2.12 31.88
C LEU A 5 25.43 1.07 31.33
N ALA A 6 24.15 1.43 31.32
CA ALA A 6 23.10 0.70 30.62
C ALA A 6 23.12 1.14 29.15
N ALA A 7 23.33 0.20 28.23
CA ALA A 7 23.15 0.43 26.80
C ALA A 7 21.70 0.08 26.42
N ALA A 8 20.84 1.09 26.34
CA ALA A 8 19.52 0.97 25.74
C ALA A 8 19.67 1.08 24.22
N SER A 9 19.72 -0.06 23.54
CA SER A 9 19.61 -0.10 22.08
C SER A 9 18.15 0.11 21.69
N LEU A 10 17.83 1.34 21.30
CA LEU A 10 16.61 1.69 20.56
C LEU A 10 16.62 0.95 19.21
N ILE A 11 15.90 -0.17 19.14
CA ILE A 11 15.46 -0.74 17.86
C ILE A 11 14.22 0.05 17.47
N PHE A 12 14.38 1.00 16.54
CA PHE A 12 13.25 1.60 15.86
C PHE A 12 12.48 0.50 15.13
N ALA A 13 11.24 0.28 15.56
CA ALA A 13 10.27 -0.50 14.83
C ALA A 13 10.12 0.08 13.43
N GLN A 14 10.58 -0.65 12.42
CA GLN A 14 10.05 -0.50 11.07
C GLN A 14 8.61 -1.04 11.09
N GLN A 15 7.67 -0.22 11.56
CA GLN A 15 6.29 -0.34 11.14
C GLN A 15 6.28 0.06 9.66
N SER A 16 6.43 -0.92 8.77
CA SER A 16 5.94 -0.75 7.42
C SER A 16 4.44 -0.56 7.54
N ALA A 17 3.99 0.70 7.55
CA ALA A 17 2.62 1.03 7.20
C ALA A 17 2.30 0.20 5.97
N THR A 18 1.35 -0.71 6.09
CA THR A 18 0.86 -1.50 4.96
C THR A 18 0.32 -0.49 3.96
N LYS A 19 1.20 -0.10 3.04
CA LYS A 19 0.86 0.74 1.91
C LYS A 19 -0.12 -0.10 1.10
N ILE A 20 -1.40 0.21 1.23
CA ILE A 20 -2.42 -0.32 0.35
C ILE A 20 -2.13 0.34 -1.00
N GLU A 21 -1.22 -0.28 -1.76
CA GLU A 21 -0.93 0.08 -3.13
C GLU A 21 -1.92 -0.73 -3.97
N ALA A 22 -3.14 -0.22 -4.07
CA ALA A 22 -4.10 -0.75 -5.03
C ALA A 22 -3.54 -0.50 -6.44
N GLU A 23 -3.31 -1.58 -7.17
CA GLU A 23 -2.94 -1.55 -8.57
C GLU A 23 -4.22 -1.22 -9.36
N TYR A 24 -4.26 -0.02 -9.92
CA TYR A 24 -5.39 0.43 -10.72
C TYR A 24 -5.08 0.25 -12.19
N ASP A 25 -5.95 -0.47 -12.90
CA ASP A 25 -6.06 -0.41 -14.35
C ASP A 25 -6.66 0.95 -14.77
N THR A 26 -5.94 2.02 -14.44
CA THR A 26 -6.16 3.29 -15.12
C THR A 26 -5.46 3.11 -16.46
N GLY A 27 -6.20 2.75 -17.51
CA GLY A 27 -5.74 2.72 -18.92
C GLY A 27 -5.32 4.10 -19.47
N TRP A 28 -4.80 4.95 -18.59
CA TRP A 28 -4.32 6.29 -18.82
C TRP A 28 -2.80 6.20 -19.04
N GLU A 29 -2.42 5.96 -20.28
CA GLU A 29 -1.05 6.21 -20.72
C GLU A 29 -0.88 7.73 -20.88
N LEU A 30 -0.03 8.32 -20.04
CA LEU A 30 0.32 9.73 -20.12
C LEU A 30 1.66 9.86 -20.85
N GLU A 31 1.60 10.23 -22.12
CA GLU A 31 2.80 10.48 -22.93
C GLU A 31 3.30 11.91 -22.75
N TYR A 32 4.60 12.06 -22.54
CA TYR A 32 5.27 13.35 -22.49
C TYR A 32 6.75 13.23 -22.87
N PRO A 33 7.38 14.32 -23.35
CA PRO A 33 8.81 14.30 -23.65
C PRO A 33 9.64 13.97 -22.41
N ALA A 34 10.65 13.11 -22.58
CA ALA A 34 11.57 12.75 -21.50
C ALA A 34 12.24 13.97 -20.84
N LEU A 35 12.41 15.07 -21.58
CA LEU A 35 12.98 16.32 -21.07
C LEU A 35 12.20 16.91 -19.88
N ILE A 36 10.88 16.73 -19.83
CA ILE A 36 10.05 17.27 -18.74
C ILE A 36 9.75 16.25 -17.65
N GLY A 37 10.26 15.01 -17.76
CA GLY A 37 9.95 13.92 -16.85
C GLY A 37 10.27 14.22 -15.39
N GLY A 38 11.40 14.90 -15.12
CA GLY A 38 11.75 15.30 -13.76
C GLY A 38 10.72 16.25 -13.12
N PHE A 39 10.15 17.19 -13.88
CA PHE A 39 9.12 18.10 -13.37
C PHE A 39 7.79 17.37 -13.12
N VAL A 40 7.45 16.42 -13.99
CA VAL A 40 6.28 15.56 -13.82
C VAL A 40 6.40 14.71 -12.54
N ASP A 41 7.57 14.14 -12.29
CA ASP A 41 7.82 13.31 -11.11
C ASP A 41 7.82 14.14 -9.81
N ASP A 42 8.39 15.35 -9.84
CA ASP A 42 8.31 16.31 -8.73
C ASP A 42 6.85 16.66 -8.39
N TYR A 43 6.00 16.83 -9.39
CA TYR A 43 4.58 17.11 -9.15
C TYR A 43 3.84 15.90 -8.58
N LYS A 44 4.07 14.70 -9.14
CA LYS A 44 3.54 13.45 -8.58
C LYS A 44 3.96 13.27 -7.12
N LEU A 45 5.19 13.63 -6.76
CA LEU A 45 5.68 13.56 -5.39
C LEU A 45 4.90 14.52 -4.46
N CYS A 46 4.60 15.75 -4.91
CA CYS A 46 3.76 16.67 -4.14
C CYS A 46 2.35 16.12 -3.92
N LEU A 47 1.72 15.59 -4.98
CA LEU A 47 0.38 15.01 -4.88
C LEU A 47 0.34 13.83 -3.91
N ARG A 48 1.41 13.03 -3.86
CA ARG A 48 1.52 11.84 -3.00
C ARG A 48 1.97 12.14 -1.56
N SER A 49 2.43 13.35 -1.25
CA SER A 49 2.93 13.69 0.09
C SER A 49 1.81 13.97 1.10
N GLY A 50 0.54 13.94 0.67
CA GLY A 50 -0.61 14.06 1.55
C GLY A 50 -0.65 12.96 2.60
N SER A 51 -1.06 13.31 3.82
CA SER A 51 -1.42 12.35 4.86
C SER A 51 -2.93 12.14 4.83
N TYR A 52 -3.38 10.89 4.69
CA TYR A 52 -4.80 10.57 4.53
C TYR A 52 -5.37 10.03 5.84
N VAL A 53 -6.55 10.53 6.22
CA VAL A 53 -7.31 10.05 7.38
C VAL A 53 -8.35 9.06 6.88
N ILE A 54 -8.42 7.89 7.51
CA ILE A 54 -9.40 6.83 7.23
C ILE A 54 -10.36 6.77 8.42
N GLY A 55 -11.67 6.79 8.17
CA GLY A 55 -12.70 6.49 9.18
C GLY A 55 -13.63 7.63 9.59
N ASP A 56 -13.30 8.90 9.31
CA ASP A 56 -14.12 10.06 9.73
C ASP A 56 -15.16 10.51 8.69
N GLY A 57 -15.61 9.61 7.81
CA GLY A 57 -16.54 9.94 6.72
C GLY A 57 -15.92 10.78 5.58
N LEU A 58 -14.62 11.06 5.64
CA LEU A 58 -13.87 11.70 4.56
C LEU A 58 -13.38 10.65 3.56
N GLY A 59 -13.95 10.67 2.35
CA GLY A 59 -13.48 9.83 1.25
C GLY A 59 -12.10 10.24 0.74
N PHE A 60 -11.33 9.28 0.23
CA PHE A 60 -10.06 9.50 -0.44
C PHE A 60 -10.18 10.48 -1.60
N GLU A 61 -11.26 10.47 -2.38
CA GLU A 61 -11.48 11.43 -3.46
C GLU A 61 -11.43 12.88 -2.94
N SER A 62 -12.10 13.15 -1.82
CA SER A 62 -12.16 14.49 -1.23
C SER A 62 -10.77 14.96 -0.76
N GLN A 63 -10.00 14.06 -0.16
CA GLN A 63 -8.64 14.33 0.32
C GLN A 63 -7.67 14.52 -0.85
N TYR A 64 -7.82 13.74 -1.92
CA TYR A 64 -7.02 13.86 -3.14
C TYR A 64 -7.33 15.14 -3.91
N ARG A 65 -8.59 15.61 -3.91
CA ARG A 65 -8.95 16.95 -4.42
C ARG A 65 -8.26 18.06 -3.60
N ALA A 66 -8.15 17.89 -2.29
CA ALA A 66 -7.43 18.85 -1.44
C ALA A 66 -5.92 18.87 -1.72
N ASP A 67 -5.30 17.73 -2.08
CA ASP A 67 -3.90 17.69 -2.51
C ASP A 67 -3.66 18.54 -3.76
N VAL A 68 -4.59 18.50 -4.72
CA VAL A 68 -4.49 19.32 -5.95
C VAL A 68 -4.43 20.80 -5.61
N VAL A 69 -5.27 21.25 -4.66
CA VAL A 69 -5.27 22.64 -4.19
C VAL A 69 -3.97 22.97 -3.45
N ARG A 70 -3.52 22.09 -2.54
CA ARG A 70 -2.26 22.27 -1.80
C ARG A 70 -1.05 22.39 -2.74
N CYS A 71 -1.03 21.60 -3.82
CA CYS A 71 0.08 21.53 -4.75
C CYS A 71 -0.05 22.49 -5.95
N ALA A 72 -1.03 23.40 -5.98
CA ALA A 72 -1.29 24.28 -7.11
C ALA A 72 -0.09 25.19 -7.45
N GLU A 73 0.47 25.89 -6.46
CA GLU A 73 1.64 26.76 -6.66
C GLU A 73 2.87 25.97 -7.17
N ARG A 74 3.06 24.75 -6.65
CA ARG A 74 4.13 23.86 -7.10
C ARG A 74 3.92 23.43 -8.55
N ALA A 75 2.67 23.16 -8.95
CA ALA A 75 2.32 22.83 -10.33
C ALA A 75 2.65 23.98 -11.28
N GLU A 76 2.20 25.20 -10.96
CA GLU A 76 2.44 26.40 -11.78
C GLU A 76 3.93 26.65 -12.00
N LYS A 77 4.73 26.53 -10.93
CA LYS A 77 6.18 26.67 -11.01
C LYS A 77 6.82 25.60 -11.91
N LEU A 78 6.46 24.34 -11.72
CA LEU A 78 7.02 23.22 -12.49
C LEU A 78 6.61 23.28 -13.97
N GLU A 79 5.39 23.73 -14.26
CA GLU A 79 4.91 23.97 -15.62
C GLU A 79 5.72 25.09 -16.31
N ALA A 80 5.94 26.21 -15.63
CA ALA A 80 6.75 27.30 -16.15
C ALA A 80 8.22 26.89 -16.39
N GLU A 81 8.81 26.13 -15.45
CA GLU A 81 10.18 25.61 -15.59
C GLU A 81 10.31 24.60 -16.73
N SER A 82 9.29 23.75 -16.93
CA SER A 82 9.20 22.81 -18.06
C SER A 82 9.18 23.56 -19.39
N ASN A 83 8.32 24.58 -19.52
CA ASN A 83 8.23 25.42 -20.71
C ASN A 83 9.53 26.16 -21.00
N ALA A 84 10.19 26.69 -19.97
CA ALA A 84 11.48 27.36 -20.11
C ALA A 84 12.60 26.38 -20.54
N LEU A 85 12.57 25.12 -20.08
CA LEU A 85 13.52 24.11 -20.53
C LEU A 85 13.28 23.73 -22.00
N LEU A 86 12.04 23.51 -22.41
CA LEU A 86 11.69 23.18 -23.80
C LEU A 86 12.07 24.32 -24.75
N ALA A 87 11.83 25.57 -24.37
CA ALA A 87 12.23 26.74 -25.15
C ALA A 87 13.76 26.82 -25.33
N ARG A 88 14.54 26.58 -24.28
CA ARG A 88 16.01 26.54 -24.34
C ARG A 88 16.58 25.43 -25.23
N ARG A 89 15.75 24.46 -25.61
CA ARG A 89 16.13 23.31 -26.43
C ARG A 89 15.46 23.33 -27.81
N ASP A 90 14.81 24.44 -28.15
CA ASP A 90 14.06 24.62 -29.40
C ASP A 90 13.00 23.52 -29.63
N LYS A 91 12.39 23.03 -28.55
CA LYS A 91 11.38 21.96 -28.55
C LYS A 91 9.93 22.44 -28.42
N THR A 92 9.71 23.76 -28.38
CA THR A 92 8.37 24.36 -28.21
C THR A 92 7.41 24.10 -29.37
N THR A 93 7.93 23.83 -30.58
CA THR A 93 7.08 23.43 -31.72
C THR A 93 6.56 22.00 -31.58
N GLU A 94 7.42 21.07 -31.14
CA GLU A 94 7.06 19.66 -30.90
C GLU A 94 6.22 19.49 -29.62
N THR A 95 6.48 20.30 -28.61
CA THR A 95 5.75 20.32 -27.34
C THR A 95 5.42 21.74 -26.95
N PRO A 96 4.26 22.25 -27.43
CA PRO A 96 3.78 23.58 -27.10
C PRO A 96 3.44 23.73 -25.61
N PRO A 97 3.41 24.96 -25.07
CA PRO A 97 3.01 25.20 -23.68
C PRO A 97 1.64 24.64 -23.30
N ALA A 98 0.69 24.65 -24.23
CA ALA A 98 -0.63 24.04 -24.02
C ALA A 98 -0.55 22.52 -23.76
N THR A 99 0.37 21.82 -24.42
CA THR A 99 0.61 20.39 -24.18
C THR A 99 1.22 20.15 -22.80
N VAL A 100 2.12 21.02 -22.35
CA VAL A 100 2.66 20.94 -20.98
C VAL A 100 1.54 21.15 -19.96
N ALA A 101 0.70 22.17 -20.15
CA ALA A 101 -0.45 22.41 -19.26
C ALA A 101 -1.39 21.19 -19.19
N ASP A 102 -1.68 20.55 -20.33
CA ASP A 102 -2.54 19.35 -20.39
C ASP A 102 -1.94 18.13 -19.66
N VAL A 103 -0.61 17.99 -19.68
CA VAL A 103 0.09 16.95 -18.89
C VAL A 103 -0.15 17.15 -17.39
N PHE A 104 0.03 18.38 -16.89
CA PHE A 104 -0.19 18.67 -15.45
C PHE A 104 -1.67 18.56 -15.05
N GLU A 105 -2.59 18.98 -15.92
CA GLU A 105 -4.02 18.80 -15.69
C GLU A 105 -4.42 17.33 -15.66
N THR A 106 -3.90 16.53 -16.59
CA THR A 106 -4.16 15.09 -16.61
C THR A 106 -3.63 14.39 -15.36
N LEU A 107 -2.48 14.80 -14.82
CA LEU A 107 -1.97 14.28 -13.54
C LEU A 107 -2.92 14.57 -12.38
N ARG A 108 -3.53 15.77 -12.33
CA ARG A 108 -4.54 16.12 -11.31
C ARG A 108 -5.76 15.20 -11.39
N ARG A 109 -6.28 15.03 -12.61
CA ARG A 109 -7.44 14.15 -12.86
C ARG A 109 -7.14 12.70 -12.48
N ILE A 110 -5.98 12.18 -12.88
CA ILE A 110 -5.56 10.81 -12.50
C ILE A 110 -5.46 10.68 -10.98
N HIS A 111 -4.92 11.68 -10.28
CA HIS A 111 -4.84 11.67 -8.83
C HIS A 111 -6.24 11.57 -8.21
N VAL A 112 -7.15 12.48 -8.57
CA VAL A 112 -8.51 12.47 -8.03
C VAL A 112 -9.26 11.18 -8.35
N GLU A 113 -9.15 10.66 -9.57
CA GLU A 113 -9.79 9.40 -9.98
C GLU A 113 -9.26 8.19 -9.18
N ARG A 114 -7.97 8.19 -8.81
CA ARG A 114 -7.42 7.18 -7.88
C ARG A 114 -8.08 7.27 -6.51
N GLY A 115 -8.30 8.48 -5.99
CA GLY A 115 -9.06 8.70 -4.76
C GLY A 115 -10.49 8.15 -4.87
N ALA A 116 -11.19 8.43 -5.97
CA ALA A 116 -12.54 7.88 -6.22
C ALA A 116 -12.54 6.34 -6.39
N GLY A 117 -11.46 5.78 -6.95
CA GLY A 117 -11.23 4.34 -7.02
C GLY A 117 -11.07 3.72 -5.63
N LEU A 118 -10.26 4.34 -4.76
CA LEU A 118 -10.12 3.95 -3.36
C LEU A 118 -11.47 4.02 -2.65
N ASP A 119 -12.25 5.08 -2.85
CA ASP A 119 -13.59 5.21 -2.26
C ASP A 119 -14.57 4.14 -2.74
N ARG A 120 -14.47 3.65 -3.98
CA ARG A 120 -15.31 2.53 -4.45
C ARG A 120 -14.93 1.21 -3.79
N VAL A 121 -13.64 0.93 -3.66
CA VAL A 121 -13.14 -0.30 -3.00
C VAL A 121 -13.42 -0.25 -1.50
N SER A 122 -13.17 0.90 -0.87
CA SER A 122 -13.45 1.14 0.54
C SER A 122 -14.95 1.21 0.81
N GLY A 123 -15.74 1.85 -0.04
CA GLY A 123 -17.21 1.98 0.07
C GLY A 123 -17.96 0.66 -0.12
N ALA A 124 -17.42 -0.27 -0.93
CA ALA A 124 -17.85 -1.66 -0.92
C ALA A 124 -17.58 -2.37 0.43
N THR A 125 -16.83 -1.72 1.32
CA THR A 125 -16.38 -2.19 2.65
C THR A 125 -16.82 -1.24 3.79
N VAL A 126 -17.56 -0.16 3.53
CA VAL A 126 -18.09 0.74 4.59
C VAL A 126 -19.50 0.30 4.93
N ILE A 127 -19.58 -0.56 5.95
CA ILE A 127 -20.81 -0.89 6.64
C ILE A 127 -21.11 0.18 7.70
N THR A 128 -22.39 0.51 7.86
CA THR A 128 -22.86 1.42 8.92
C THR A 128 -22.54 0.84 10.32
N ALA A 129 -22.59 1.66 11.37
CA ALA A 129 -22.37 1.18 12.74
C ALA A 129 -23.38 0.09 13.17
N GLU A 130 -24.60 0.11 12.62
CA GLU A 130 -25.63 -0.93 12.83
C GLU A 130 -25.30 -2.21 12.04
N GLU A 131 -25.00 -2.12 10.73
CA GLU A 131 -24.58 -3.28 9.93
C GLU A 131 -23.29 -3.91 10.46
N ARG A 132 -22.40 -3.10 11.07
CA ARG A 132 -21.23 -3.54 11.82
C ARG A 132 -21.59 -4.36 13.04
N GLN A 133 -22.56 -3.92 13.85
CA GLN A 133 -23.00 -4.70 15.00
C GLN A 133 -23.65 -6.01 14.55
N GLU A 134 -24.41 -5.99 13.45
CA GLU A 134 -25.01 -7.18 12.86
C GLU A 134 -23.95 -8.16 12.32
N ILE A 135 -22.91 -7.66 11.64
CA ILE A 135 -21.79 -8.48 11.14
C ILE A 135 -20.96 -9.07 12.28
N LEU A 136 -20.74 -8.32 13.36
CA LEU A 136 -20.04 -8.82 14.55
C LEU A 136 -20.92 -9.78 15.38
N ALA A 137 -22.25 -9.65 15.32
CA ALA A 137 -23.21 -10.53 15.98
C ALA A 137 -23.53 -11.79 15.15
N ASP A 138 -23.16 -11.82 13.87
CA ASP A 138 -23.36 -12.97 13.00
C ASP A 138 -22.40 -14.11 13.38
N ALA A 139 -23.00 -15.21 13.86
CA ALA A 139 -22.26 -16.39 14.30
C ALA A 139 -21.37 -16.97 13.20
N LYS A 140 -21.80 -16.89 11.93
CA LYS A 140 -21.02 -17.38 10.79
C LYS A 140 -19.78 -16.53 10.56
N THR A 141 -19.90 -15.21 10.65
CA THR A 141 -18.75 -14.30 10.57
C THR A 141 -17.76 -14.54 11.71
N ALA A 142 -18.24 -14.74 12.94
CA ALA A 142 -17.39 -15.05 14.09
C ALA A 142 -16.62 -16.38 13.91
N GLU A 143 -17.29 -17.42 13.40
CA GLU A 143 -16.65 -18.70 13.07
C GLU A 143 -15.57 -18.54 11.99
N CYS A 144 -15.86 -17.76 10.94
CA CYS A 144 -14.91 -17.46 9.88
C CYS A 144 -13.68 -16.68 10.39
N VAL A 145 -13.87 -15.67 11.24
CA VAL A 145 -12.76 -14.93 11.88
C VAL A 145 -11.89 -15.88 12.70
N ALA A 146 -12.49 -16.73 13.54
CA ALA A 146 -11.76 -17.70 14.35
C ALA A 146 -10.97 -18.72 13.50
N SER A 147 -11.55 -19.17 12.37
CA SER A 147 -10.87 -20.05 11.42
C SER A 147 -9.64 -19.39 10.81
N ILE A 148 -9.76 -18.12 10.39
CA ILE A 148 -8.65 -17.37 9.80
C ILE A 148 -7.56 -17.08 10.83
N GLU A 149 -7.92 -16.72 12.08
CA GLU A 149 -6.96 -16.55 13.17
C GLU A 149 -6.19 -17.84 13.44
N THR A 150 -6.88 -18.99 13.50
CA THR A 150 -6.25 -20.30 13.64
C THR A 150 -5.26 -20.59 12.51
N LEU A 151 -5.60 -20.25 11.27
CA LEU A 151 -4.70 -20.42 10.11
C LEU A 151 -3.49 -19.47 10.17
N ARG A 152 -3.70 -18.23 10.63
CA ARG A 152 -2.63 -17.25 10.84
C ARG A 152 -1.64 -17.73 11.89
N GLU A 153 -2.13 -18.21 13.03
CA GLU A 153 -1.30 -18.79 14.10
C GLU A 153 -0.48 -19.98 13.58
N LYS A 154 -1.13 -20.95 12.91
CA LYS A 154 -0.45 -22.09 12.29
C LYS A 154 0.66 -21.66 11.33
N ARG A 155 0.42 -20.62 10.53
CA ARG A 155 1.42 -20.07 9.60
C ARG A 155 2.58 -19.43 10.34
N GLN A 156 2.31 -18.65 11.39
CA GLN A 156 3.35 -18.03 12.22
C GLN A 156 4.19 -19.07 12.94
N ASP A 157 3.56 -20.08 13.53
CA ASP A 157 4.24 -21.18 14.22
C ASP A 157 5.10 -22.02 13.25
N TYR A 158 4.58 -22.30 12.06
CA TYR A 158 5.34 -22.97 11.01
C TYR A 158 6.55 -22.14 10.58
N ALA A 159 6.36 -20.85 10.32
CA ALA A 159 7.45 -19.94 9.97
C ALA A 159 8.51 -19.88 11.07
N LYS A 160 8.10 -19.73 12.33
CA LYS A 160 8.98 -19.64 13.50
C LYS A 160 9.78 -20.94 13.72
N SER A 161 9.12 -22.09 13.63
CA SER A 161 9.76 -23.40 13.80
C SER A 161 10.71 -23.75 12.66
N ALA A 162 10.39 -23.38 11.42
CA ALA A 162 11.25 -23.61 10.26
C ALA A 162 12.40 -22.60 10.14
N ALA A 163 12.26 -21.40 10.71
CA ALA A 163 13.19 -20.30 10.51
C ALA A 163 14.68 -20.62 10.78
N PRO A 164 15.06 -21.36 11.85
CA PRO A 164 16.47 -21.72 12.07
C PRO A 164 17.06 -22.54 10.91
N ARG A 165 16.31 -23.52 10.40
CA ARG A 165 16.73 -24.37 9.28
C ARG A 165 16.84 -23.56 7.98
N ILE A 166 15.85 -22.72 7.69
CA ILE A 166 15.84 -21.90 6.48
C ILE A 166 16.99 -20.88 6.48
N ARG A 167 17.26 -20.23 7.63
CA ARG A 167 18.44 -19.37 7.80
C ARG A 167 19.76 -20.11 7.59
N ALA A 168 19.88 -21.33 8.13
CA ALA A 168 21.08 -22.15 7.95
C ALA A 168 21.31 -22.54 6.49
N ILE A 169 20.24 -22.79 5.71
CA ILE A 169 20.33 -23.05 4.27
C ILE A 169 20.80 -21.79 3.52
N HIS A 170 20.20 -20.64 3.80
CA HIS A 170 20.57 -19.39 3.13
C HIS A 170 21.98 -18.89 3.44
N ALA A 171 22.60 -19.35 4.54
CA ALA A 171 23.98 -19.04 4.89
C ALA A 171 25.02 -19.88 4.11
N LYS A 172 24.60 -20.86 3.29
CA LYS A 172 25.49 -21.68 2.47
C LYS A 172 25.77 -21.02 1.13
N ASP A 173 26.99 -21.20 0.61
CA ASP A 173 27.38 -20.73 -0.72
C ASP A 173 26.73 -21.57 -1.84
N GLU A 174 26.50 -22.86 -1.60
CA GLU A 174 25.82 -23.78 -2.53
C GLU A 174 24.74 -24.60 -1.83
N TYR A 175 23.64 -24.86 -2.54
CA TYR A 175 22.49 -25.60 -2.01
C TYR A 175 22.53 -27.05 -2.47
N SER A 176 22.52 -27.99 -1.52
CA SER A 176 22.30 -29.40 -1.80
C SER A 176 20.87 -29.68 -2.30
N GLU A 177 20.64 -30.86 -2.86
CA GLU A 177 19.28 -31.29 -3.23
C GLU A 177 18.31 -31.31 -2.04
N ASP A 178 18.80 -31.68 -0.85
CA ASP A 178 18.00 -31.66 0.37
C ASP A 178 17.68 -30.24 0.85
N ASP A 179 18.60 -29.28 0.63
CA ASP A 179 18.37 -27.86 0.90
C ASP A 179 17.29 -27.30 -0.04
N ARG A 180 17.38 -27.60 -1.34
CA ARG A 180 16.38 -27.20 -2.34
C ARG A 180 15.00 -27.78 -2.01
N ARG A 181 14.95 -29.06 -1.63
CA ARG A 181 13.71 -29.72 -1.20
C ARG A 181 13.13 -29.05 0.05
N ALA A 182 13.97 -28.71 1.03
CA ALA A 182 13.53 -28.04 2.25
C ALA A 182 12.94 -26.64 1.99
N LEU A 183 13.58 -25.84 1.12
CA LEU A 183 13.08 -24.54 0.71
C LEU A 183 11.74 -24.66 -0.04
N LEU A 184 11.61 -25.66 -0.92
CA LEU A 184 10.37 -25.93 -1.63
C LEU A 184 9.24 -26.31 -0.66
N THR A 185 9.49 -27.24 0.27
CA THR A 185 8.50 -27.62 1.29
C THR A 185 8.05 -26.43 2.12
N TYR A 186 9.00 -25.59 2.55
CA TYR A 186 8.71 -24.37 3.30
C TYR A 186 7.81 -23.40 2.53
N ARG A 187 8.15 -23.14 1.27
CA ARG A 187 7.35 -22.26 0.39
C ARG A 187 5.95 -22.85 0.15
N THR A 188 5.86 -24.14 -0.13
CA THR A 188 4.59 -24.83 -0.40
C THR A 188 3.67 -24.77 0.82
N GLU A 189 4.19 -25.01 2.02
CA GLU A 189 3.35 -25.02 3.22
C GLU A 189 2.88 -23.62 3.61
N LEU A 190 3.75 -22.61 3.51
CA LEU A 190 3.32 -21.21 3.67
C LEU A 190 2.28 -20.80 2.62
N GLY A 191 2.47 -21.23 1.37
CA GLY A 191 1.52 -21.02 0.28
C GLY A 191 0.17 -21.67 0.57
N ARG A 192 0.17 -22.92 1.03
CA ARG A 192 -1.03 -23.69 1.39
C ARG A 192 -1.82 -23.00 2.50
N LEU A 193 -1.15 -22.57 3.58
CA LEU A 193 -1.79 -21.86 4.69
C LEU A 193 -2.32 -20.48 4.27
N THR A 194 -1.58 -19.79 3.41
CA THR A 194 -2.03 -18.50 2.85
C THR A 194 -3.25 -18.67 1.95
N GLY A 195 -3.24 -19.68 1.07
CA GLY A 195 -4.38 -20.01 0.21
C GLY A 195 -5.61 -20.42 1.02
N ALA A 196 -5.43 -21.20 2.10
CA ALA A 196 -6.54 -21.53 3.00
C ALA A 196 -7.16 -20.27 3.64
N MET A 197 -6.35 -19.31 4.10
CA MET A 197 -6.87 -18.05 4.62
C MET A 197 -7.65 -17.25 3.57
N MET A 198 -7.18 -17.23 2.31
CA MET A 198 -7.89 -16.56 1.22
C MET A 198 -9.23 -17.24 0.91
N LEU A 199 -9.28 -18.58 0.91
CA LEU A 199 -10.52 -19.33 0.70
C LEU A 199 -11.55 -19.06 1.81
N GLU A 200 -11.11 -18.97 3.07
CA GLU A 200 -11.98 -18.58 4.18
C GLU A 200 -12.50 -17.14 4.04
N LEU A 201 -11.64 -16.22 3.60
CA LEU A 201 -12.01 -14.83 3.32
C LEU A 201 -13.01 -14.70 2.15
N ASP A 202 -12.83 -15.49 1.09
CA ASP A 202 -13.75 -15.51 -0.05
C ASP A 202 -15.12 -16.09 0.36
N ALA A 203 -15.13 -17.10 1.23
CA ALA A 203 -16.35 -17.69 1.77
C ALA A 203 -17.09 -16.76 2.76
N CYS A 204 -16.36 -15.84 3.41
CA CYS A 204 -16.84 -14.91 4.41
C CYS A 204 -16.22 -13.51 4.23
N PRO A 205 -16.67 -12.72 3.23
CA PRO A 205 -16.10 -11.40 2.95
C PRO A 205 -16.18 -10.43 4.15
N ALA A 206 -17.22 -10.57 4.97
CA ALA A 206 -17.40 -9.79 6.19
C ALA A 206 -16.29 -10.03 7.24
N ALA A 207 -15.65 -11.21 7.25
CA ALA A 207 -14.52 -11.49 8.14
C ALA A 207 -13.28 -10.64 7.80
N ALA A 208 -13.12 -10.21 6.53
CA ALA A 208 -12.06 -9.30 6.13
C ALA A 208 -12.17 -7.95 6.85
N TYR A 209 -13.40 -7.45 7.02
CA TYR A 209 -13.69 -6.20 7.72
C TYR A 209 -13.27 -6.30 9.20
N VAL A 210 -13.72 -7.34 9.89
CA VAL A 210 -13.45 -7.56 11.32
C VAL A 210 -11.95 -7.73 11.59
N MET A 211 -11.25 -8.48 10.73
CA MET A 211 -9.80 -8.68 10.89
C MET A 211 -8.97 -7.40 10.69
N ASN A 212 -9.37 -6.52 9.77
CA ASN A 212 -8.70 -5.23 9.59
C ASN A 212 -8.85 -4.35 10.83
N GLU A 213 -10.01 -4.39 11.47
CA GLU A 213 -10.26 -3.67 12.71
C GLU A 213 -9.42 -4.19 13.88
N ILE A 214 -9.37 -5.52 14.10
CA ILE A 214 -8.55 -6.14 15.15
C ILE A 214 -7.08 -5.73 15.00
N ASN A 215 -6.57 -5.70 13.77
CA ASN A 215 -5.19 -5.28 13.50
C ASN A 215 -4.96 -3.78 13.73
N SER A 216 -5.97 -2.92 13.51
CA SER A 216 -5.88 -1.48 13.73
C SER A 216 -6.03 -1.05 15.21
N SER A 217 -6.65 -1.91 16.02
CA SER A 217 -6.96 -1.65 17.43
C SER A 217 -5.99 -2.33 18.41
N SER A 218 -5.07 -3.18 17.92
CA SER A 218 -4.01 -3.75 18.74
C SER A 218 -2.95 -2.68 19.07
N PRO A 219 -2.73 -2.34 20.35
CA PRO A 219 -1.68 -1.40 20.73
C PRO A 219 -0.32 -1.99 20.35
N ALA A 220 0.50 -1.19 19.66
CA ALA A 220 1.87 -1.56 19.31
C ALA A 220 2.61 -2.03 20.58
N SER A 221 2.78 -3.34 20.69
CA SER A 221 3.43 -4.01 21.82
C SER A 221 4.95 -4.02 21.64
#